data_AF-A0ABD3X006-F1
#
_entry.id   AF-A0ABD3X006-F1
#
_cell.length_a   1.000
_cell.length_b   1.000
_cell.length_c   1.000
_cell.angle_alpha   90.00
_cell.angle_beta   90.00
_cell.angle_gamma   90.00
#
_symmetry.space_group_name_H-M   'P 1'
#
loop_
_entity.id
_entity.type
_entity.pdbx_description
1 polymer ?
#
loop_
_entity_poly.entity_id
_entity_poly.type
_entity_poly.pdbx_seq_one_letter_code
_entity_poly.pdbx_strand_id
1 'polypeptide(L)'
;MFTADTGATKTIIADTVYNQIPEEKRPLLKKSVTLAGAGGTLLKELGKATFHLEQGPMILDREVIVAEIEDEGLLGIDILQNENDGPADILLSKGVIKLNGVSIPCIQIGLNDDTVRNVKAADDFIIPGNSEAIIDVFVDRRE
;
A
#
# COMPACT_ATOMS: atom_id res chain seq x y z
N MET A 1 0.50 12.04 1.89
CA MET A 1 -0.22 11.20 0.91
C MET A 1 0.23 9.77 1.14
N PHE A 2 -0.72 8.87 1.36
CA PHE A 2 -0.40 7.45 1.49
C PHE A 2 -0.54 6.75 0.14
N THR A 3 0.43 5.89 -0.16
CA THR A 3 0.33 4.90 -1.24
C THR A 3 -0.28 3.63 -0.67
N ALA A 4 -1.36 3.13 -1.27
CA ALA A 4 -1.93 1.84 -0.89
C ALA A 4 -1.10 0.72 -1.51
N ASP A 5 -0.43 -0.08 -0.66
CA ASP A 5 0.51 -1.12 -1.11
C ASP A 5 0.11 -2.49 -0.52
N THR A 6 -0.58 -3.28 -1.34
CA THR A 6 -0.96 -4.66 -0.97
C THR A 6 0.22 -5.62 -0.91
N GLY A 7 1.40 -5.23 -1.41
CA GLY A 7 2.65 -5.97 -1.28
C GLY A 7 3.37 -5.72 0.05
N ALA A 8 3.00 -4.66 0.78
CA ALA A 8 3.59 -4.34 2.08
C ALA A 8 2.85 -5.05 3.22
N THR A 9 3.58 -5.82 4.02
CA THR A 9 3.04 -6.49 5.22
C THR A 9 2.69 -5.52 6.35
N LYS A 10 3.39 -4.38 6.40
CA LYS A 10 3.28 -3.38 7.47
C LYS A 10 3.04 -1.99 6.89
N THR A 11 2.24 -1.22 7.60
CA THR A 11 2.05 0.20 7.31
C THR A 11 3.26 0.99 7.82
N ILE A 12 3.79 1.86 6.96
CA ILE A 12 5.04 2.60 7.17
C ILE A 12 4.79 4.08 6.88
N ILE A 13 5.43 4.97 7.63
CA ILE A 13 5.57 6.39 7.27
C ILE A 13 7.04 6.78 7.17
N ALA A 14 7.32 7.78 6.33
CA ALA A 14 8.66 8.33 6.23
C ALA A 14 9.10 8.99 7.54
N ASP A 15 10.40 8.91 7.82
CA ASP A 15 11.05 9.66 8.89
C ASP A 15 10.84 11.18 8.73
N THR A 16 10.84 11.68 7.50
CA THR A 16 10.54 13.07 7.17
C THR A 16 9.15 13.49 7.63
N VAL A 17 8.13 12.65 7.46
CA VAL A 17 6.76 12.89 7.93
C VAL A 17 6.71 12.86 9.46
N TYR A 18 7.34 11.86 10.08
CA TYR A 18 7.43 11.77 11.54
C TYR A 18 8.09 13.01 12.16
N ASN A 19 9.14 13.54 11.52
CA ASN A 19 9.88 14.72 11.98
C ASN A 19 9.11 16.04 11.81
N GLN A 20 8.02 16.06 11.04
CA GLN A 20 7.13 17.23 10.94
C GLN A 20 6.14 17.32 12.11
N ILE A 21 5.91 16.22 12.84
CA ILE A 21 5.04 16.23 14.03
C ILE A 21 5.73 17.07 15.12
N PRO A 22 5.05 18.08 15.72
CA PRO A 22 5.61 18.87 16.82
C PRO A 22 6.13 17.98 17.95
N GLU A 23 7.27 18.32 18.53
CA GLU A 23 7.98 17.46 19.49
C GLU A 23 7.10 17.07 20.69
N GLU A 24 6.25 18.00 21.15
CA GLU A 24 5.31 17.78 22.25
C GLU A 24 4.14 16.83 21.93
N LYS A 25 3.88 16.59 20.63
CA LYS A 25 2.84 15.66 20.15
C LYS A 25 3.42 14.40 19.53
N ARG A 26 4.74 14.36 19.31
CA ARG A 26 5.41 13.28 18.60
C ARG A 26 5.48 12.04 19.49
N PRO A 27 4.94 10.89 19.03
CA PRO A 27 4.92 9.70 19.87
C PRO A 27 6.33 9.11 20.01
N LEU A 28 6.66 8.62 21.21
CA LEU A 28 7.96 7.99 21.46
C LEU A 28 8.05 6.65 20.71
N LEU A 29 9.06 6.52 19.85
CA LEU A 29 9.31 5.30 19.09
C LEU A 29 9.80 4.17 20.00
N LYS A 30 9.21 2.99 19.81
CA LYS A 30 9.64 1.72 20.38
C LYS A 30 10.38 0.90 19.32
N LYS A 31 11.12 -0.12 19.76
CA LYS A 31 11.80 -1.04 18.84
C LYS A 31 10.80 -1.71 17.88
N SER A 32 11.09 -1.67 16.59
CA SER A 32 10.33 -2.31 15.52
C SER A 32 10.90 -3.67 15.12
N VAL A 33 10.29 -4.27 14.10
CA VAL A 33 10.80 -5.46 13.41
C VAL A 33 11.54 -5.02 12.17
N THR A 34 12.65 -5.69 11.85
CA THR A 34 13.43 -5.44 10.64
C THR A 34 12.58 -5.61 9.39
N LEU A 35 12.44 -4.51 8.64
CA LEU A 35 11.74 -4.50 7.37
C LEU A 35 12.71 -4.74 6.20
N ALA A 36 12.24 -5.50 5.21
CA ALA A 36 12.89 -5.65 3.92
C ALA A 36 12.01 -5.05 2.83
N GLY A 37 12.60 -4.26 1.94
CA GLY A 37 11.92 -3.78 0.75
C GLY A 37 11.71 -4.92 -0.26
N ALA A 38 10.93 -4.64 -1.32
CA ALA A 38 10.63 -5.61 -2.36
C ALA A 38 11.87 -6.22 -3.05
N GLY A 39 12.99 -5.47 -3.10
CA GLY A 39 14.28 -5.94 -3.63
C GLY A 39 15.14 -6.74 -2.63
N GLY A 40 14.63 -7.03 -1.43
CA GLY A 40 15.38 -7.73 -0.37
C GLY A 40 16.37 -6.86 0.40
N THR A 41 16.52 -5.59 0.03
CA THR A 41 17.31 -4.61 0.77
C THR A 41 16.61 -4.25 2.08
N LEU A 42 17.37 -4.21 3.18
CA LEU A 42 16.84 -3.82 4.47
C LEU A 42 16.48 -2.33 4.46
N LEU A 43 15.30 -1.99 4.97
CA LEU A 43 14.91 -0.60 5.21
C LEU A 43 15.54 -0.12 6.52
N LYS A 44 15.97 1.15 6.54
CA LYS A 44 16.47 1.78 7.75
C LYS A 44 15.30 2.25 8.60
N GLU A 45 14.94 1.44 9.59
CA GLU A 45 13.88 1.75 10.55
C GLU A 45 14.38 2.62 11.71
N LEU A 46 13.51 3.53 12.16
CA LEU A 46 13.73 4.34 13.35
C LEU A 46 12.96 3.78 14.56
N GLY A 47 11.90 3.01 14.31
CA GLY A 47 11.09 2.36 15.33
C GLY A 47 9.61 2.38 14.95
N LYS A 48 8.74 2.12 15.93
CA LYS A 48 7.29 2.09 15.74
C LYS A 48 6.56 2.75 16.90
N ALA A 49 5.39 3.29 16.62
CA ALA A 49 4.48 3.83 17.63
C ALA A 49 3.03 3.73 17.17
N THR A 50 2.08 4.00 18.07
CA THR A 50 0.68 4.16 17.70
C THR A 50 0.46 5.59 17.22
N PHE A 51 -0.12 5.73 16.03
CA PHE A 51 -0.46 7.01 15.43
C PHE A 51 -1.98 7.12 15.26
N HIS A 52 -2.48 8.33 15.45
CA HIS A 52 -3.81 8.73 15.02
C HIS A 52 -3.73 9.14 13.54
N LEU A 53 -4.18 8.25 12.65
CA LEU A 53 -4.13 8.44 11.21
C LEU A 53 -5.44 9.03 10.73
N GLU A 54 -5.35 10.17 10.06
CA GLU A 54 -6.49 10.85 9.42
C GLU A 54 -6.24 10.98 7.91
N GLN A 55 -7.12 10.39 7.10
CA GLN A 55 -7.08 10.49 5.64
C GLN A 55 -8.50 10.72 5.10
N GLY A 56 -8.87 11.99 4.95
CA GLY A 56 -10.25 12.35 4.60
C GLY A 56 -11.23 11.85 5.68
N PRO A 57 -12.25 11.04 5.34
CA PRO A 57 -13.20 10.51 6.33
C PRO A 57 -12.65 9.32 7.13
N MET A 58 -11.47 8.79 6.79
CA MET A 58 -10.84 7.68 7.49
C MET A 58 -10.10 8.17 8.73
N ILE A 59 -10.44 7.60 9.88
CA ILE A 59 -9.76 7.85 11.16
C ILE A 59 -9.41 6.50 11.77
N LEU A 60 -8.12 6.26 12.06
CA LEU A 60 -7.63 4.99 12.59
C LEU A 60 -6.52 5.21 13.62
N ASP A 61 -6.58 4.51 14.75
CA ASP A 61 -5.47 4.41 15.70
C ASP A 61 -4.71 3.10 15.45
N ARG A 62 -3.51 3.20 14.86
CA ARG A 62 -2.76 2.01 14.43
C ARG A 62 -1.29 2.12 14.76
N GLU A 63 -0.67 0.96 15.03
CA GLU A 63 0.78 0.86 15.13
C GLU A 63 1.38 1.02 13.72
N VAL A 64 2.26 2.00 13.56
CA VAL A 64 2.91 2.31 12.28
C VAL A 64 4.42 2.33 12.51
N ILE A 65 5.16 1.82 11.53
CA ILE A 65 6.62 1.84 11.55
C ILE A 65 7.12 3.14 10.90
N VAL A 66 8.10 3.77 11.51
CA VAL A 66 8.83 4.91 10.94
C VAL A 66 10.12 4.39 10.33
N ALA A 67 10.32 4.64 9.05
CA ALA A 67 11.52 4.21 8.33
C ALA A 67 11.92 5.25 7.27
N GLU A 68 13.16 5.15 6.79
CA GLU A 68 13.63 5.90 5.62
C GLU A 68 13.05 5.27 4.35
N ILE A 69 11.99 5.90 3.83
CA ILE A 69 11.31 5.55 2.57
C ILE A 69 11.13 6.81 1.72
N GLU A 70 10.97 6.64 0.41
CA GLU A 70 10.79 7.76 -0.53
C GLU A 70 9.36 8.33 -0.48
N ASP A 71 8.34 7.46 -0.41
CA ASP A 71 6.95 7.86 -0.23
C ASP A 71 6.71 8.44 1.16
N GLU A 72 5.76 9.36 1.30
CA GLU A 72 5.36 9.89 2.62
C GLU A 72 4.80 8.80 3.55
N GLY A 73 4.12 7.80 2.98
CA GLY A 73 3.68 6.63 3.72
C GLY A 73 3.09 5.54 2.83
N LEU A 74 3.19 4.30 3.31
CA LEU A 74 2.66 3.10 2.70
C LEU A 74 1.58 2.50 3.60
N LEU A 75 0.37 2.32 3.08
CA LEU A 75 -0.68 1.54 3.74
C LEU A 75 -0.52 0.08 3.37
N GLY A 76 -0.10 -0.73 4.34
CA GLY A 76 0.10 -2.17 4.17
C GLY A 76 -1.15 -2.98 4.48
N ILE A 77 -1.05 -4.29 4.26
CA ILE A 77 -2.15 -5.25 4.50
C ILE A 77 -2.58 -5.34 5.98
N ASP A 78 -1.73 -4.93 6.92
CA ASP A 78 -2.08 -4.84 8.34
C ASP A 78 -3.21 -3.83 8.63
N ILE A 79 -3.37 -2.83 7.76
CA ILE A 79 -4.53 -1.93 7.72
C ILE A 79 -5.51 -2.36 6.62
N LEU A 80 -5.03 -2.63 5.40
CA LEU A 80 -5.91 -2.90 4.24
C LEU A 80 -6.71 -4.20 4.37
N GLN A 81 -6.28 -5.17 5.18
CA GLN A 81 -6.98 -6.43 5.42
C GLN A 81 -7.29 -6.64 6.90
N ASN A 82 -7.36 -5.56 7.68
CA ASN A 82 -7.65 -5.67 9.12
C ASN A 82 -9.08 -6.14 9.36
N GLU A 83 -9.26 -7.22 10.11
CA GLU A 83 -10.59 -7.77 10.40
C GLU A 83 -11.46 -6.81 11.24
N ASN A 84 -10.85 -5.95 12.07
CA ASN A 84 -11.60 -5.04 12.94
C ASN A 84 -12.18 -3.83 12.16
N ASP A 85 -11.48 -3.40 11.11
CA ASP A 85 -11.89 -2.26 10.27
C ASP A 85 -12.62 -2.71 8.99
N GLY A 86 -12.71 -4.04 8.79
CA GLY A 86 -13.12 -4.67 7.54
C GLY A 86 -12.04 -4.59 6.45
N PRO A 87 -11.99 -5.57 5.54
CA PRO A 87 -11.06 -5.52 4.42
C PRO A 87 -11.37 -4.31 3.52
N ALA A 88 -10.32 -3.69 3.00
CA ALA A 88 -10.44 -2.58 2.08
C ALA A 88 -10.91 -3.06 0.70
N ASP A 89 -11.92 -2.39 0.13
CA ASP A 89 -12.25 -2.55 -1.29
C ASP A 89 -11.53 -1.47 -2.10
N ILE A 90 -10.51 -1.87 -2.86
CA ILE A 90 -9.79 -0.96 -3.76
C ILE A 90 -10.51 -0.93 -5.12
N LEU A 91 -11.40 0.03 -5.31
CA LEU A 91 -12.23 0.21 -6.51
C LEU A 91 -11.55 1.15 -7.51
N LEU A 92 -10.51 0.66 -8.19
CA LEU A 92 -9.70 1.46 -9.12
C LEU A 92 -10.52 2.07 -10.27
N SER A 93 -11.51 1.35 -10.80
CA SER A 93 -12.41 1.87 -11.86
C SER A 93 -13.26 3.06 -11.43
N LYS A 94 -13.40 3.26 -10.11
CA LYS A 94 -14.12 4.39 -9.51
C LYS A 94 -13.17 5.40 -8.87
N GLY A 95 -11.85 5.15 -8.87
CA GLY A 95 -10.87 5.98 -8.18
C GLY A 95 -11.15 6.09 -6.67
N VAL A 96 -11.57 5.01 -6.01
CA VAL A 96 -11.93 5.02 -4.58
C VAL A 96 -11.39 3.78 -3.87
N ILE A 97 -10.88 3.97 -2.64
CA ILE A 97 -10.68 2.90 -1.65
C ILE A 97 -11.81 2.99 -0.64
N LYS A 98 -12.53 1.88 -0.41
CA LYS A 98 -13.44 1.79 0.74
C LYS A 98 -12.73 1.08 1.88
N LEU A 99 -12.74 1.68 3.06
CA LEU A 99 -12.17 1.11 4.28
C LEU A 99 -13.03 1.57 5.45
N ASN A 100 -13.34 0.68 6.41
CA ASN A 100 -14.20 1.00 7.55
C ASN A 100 -15.53 1.66 7.15
N GLY A 101 -16.14 1.19 6.07
CA GLY A 101 -17.40 1.72 5.52
C GLY A 101 -17.30 3.12 4.89
N VAL A 102 -16.16 3.80 4.95
CA VAL A 102 -15.95 5.12 4.35
C VAL A 102 -15.29 5.01 2.99
N SER A 103 -15.57 5.97 2.10
CA SER A 103 -14.96 6.06 0.76
C SER A 103 -13.87 7.14 0.75
N ILE A 104 -12.65 6.75 0.42
CA ILE A 104 -11.47 7.59 0.33
C ILE A 104 -11.09 7.74 -1.15
N PRO A 105 -10.90 8.95 -1.69
CA PRO A 105 -10.41 9.14 -3.04
C PRO A 105 -9.06 8.44 -3.26
N CYS A 106 -8.96 7.65 -4.33
CA CYS A 106 -7.74 7.00 -4.77
C CYS A 106 -7.20 7.73 -5.99
N ILE A 107 -6.09 8.44 -5.80
CA ILE A 107 -5.41 9.17 -6.86
C ILE A 107 -4.53 8.18 -7.62
N GLN A 108 -4.74 8.11 -8.93
CA GLN A 108 -3.96 7.26 -9.82
C GLN A 108 -2.97 8.13 -10.59
N ILE A 109 -1.70 8.07 -10.19
CA ILE A 109 -0.62 8.85 -10.82
C ILE A 109 -0.02 8.03 -11.96
N GLY A 110 0.18 8.65 -13.14
CA GLY A 110 0.83 8.01 -14.29
C GLY A 110 -0.07 7.13 -15.15
N LEU A 111 -1.38 7.09 -14.87
CA LEU A 111 -2.38 6.57 -15.79
C LEU A 111 -2.61 7.59 -16.92
N ASN A 112 -1.75 7.52 -17.92
CA ASN A 112 -2.12 7.97 -19.25
C ASN A 112 -2.95 6.84 -19.86
N ASP A 113 -4.06 7.14 -20.53
CA ASP A 113 -4.90 6.13 -21.22
C ASP A 113 -4.11 5.28 -22.25
N ASP A 114 -2.88 5.69 -22.57
CA ASP A 114 -1.97 5.05 -23.52
C ASP A 114 -0.92 4.10 -22.89
N THR A 115 -0.82 3.98 -21.56
CA THR A 115 0.20 3.13 -20.89
C THR A 115 -0.30 1.76 -20.47
N VAL A 116 -1.61 1.49 -20.53
CA VAL A 116 -2.15 0.15 -20.25
C VAL A 116 -1.90 -0.74 -21.47
N ARG A 117 -1.07 -1.78 -21.28
CA ARG A 117 -0.87 -2.82 -22.29
C ARG A 117 -1.91 -3.91 -22.08
N ASN A 118 -2.76 -4.13 -23.08
CA ASN A 118 -3.70 -5.24 -23.04
C ASN A 118 -2.90 -6.53 -23.28
N VAL A 119 -2.96 -7.45 -22.32
CA VAL A 119 -2.33 -8.75 -22.40
C VAL A 119 -3.44 -9.78 -22.50
N LYS A 120 -3.46 -10.56 -23.57
CA LYS A 120 -4.41 -11.65 -23.79
C LYS A 120 -3.66 -12.97 -23.81
N ALA A 121 -4.16 -13.98 -23.11
CA ALA A 121 -3.63 -15.33 -23.24
C ALA A 121 -3.67 -15.78 -24.71
N ALA A 122 -2.62 -16.47 -25.15
CA ALA A 122 -2.55 -16.94 -26.53
C ALA A 122 -3.58 -18.04 -26.84
N ASP A 123 -3.91 -18.83 -25.82
CA ASP A 123 -4.86 -19.94 -25.84
C ASP A 123 -5.68 -19.98 -24.54
N ASP A 124 -6.68 -20.86 -24.50
CA ASP A 124 -7.44 -21.14 -23.27
C ASP A 124 -6.64 -22.06 -22.34
N PHE A 125 -6.50 -21.64 -21.07
CA PHE A 125 -5.80 -22.42 -20.04
C PHE A 125 -6.72 -22.72 -18.86
N ILE A 126 -6.65 -23.96 -18.36
CA ILE A 126 -7.18 -24.31 -17.05
C ILE A 126 -6.01 -24.24 -16.07
N ILE A 127 -6.04 -23.27 -15.15
CA ILE A 127 -5.07 -23.16 -14.06
C ILE A 127 -5.72 -23.74 -12.80
N PRO A 128 -5.28 -24.92 -12.32
CA PRO A 128 -5.80 -25.49 -11.09
C PRO A 128 -5.63 -24.53 -9.90
N GLY A 129 -6.51 -24.64 -8.91
CA GLY A 129 -6.32 -23.92 -7.64
C GLY A 129 -4.98 -24.28 -7.00
N ASN A 130 -4.32 -23.30 -6.36
CA ASN A 130 -2.99 -23.44 -5.74
C ASN A 130 -1.87 -23.84 -6.70
N SER A 131 -1.94 -23.42 -7.96
CA SER A 131 -0.86 -23.63 -8.94
C SER A 131 -0.45 -22.32 -9.62
N GLU A 132 0.75 -22.31 -10.21
CA GLU A 132 1.26 -21.23 -11.04
C GLU A 132 1.56 -21.79 -12.44
N ALA A 133 1.28 -21.02 -13.49
CA ALA A 133 1.52 -21.40 -14.86
C ALA A 133 2.20 -20.26 -15.63
N ILE A 134 3.22 -20.61 -16.41
CA ILE A 134 3.83 -19.71 -17.40
C ILE A 134 3.11 -19.97 -18.71
N ILE A 135 2.42 -18.95 -19.23
CA ILE A 135 1.63 -19.04 -20.46
C ILE A 135 2.10 -18.00 -21.46
N ASP A 136 1.97 -18.35 -22.74
CA ASP A 136 2.21 -17.42 -23.82
C ASP A 136 1.06 -16.40 -23.90
N VAL A 137 1.43 -15.16 -24.18
CA VAL A 137 0.50 -14.03 -24.23
C VAL A 137 0.74 -13.15 -25.44
N PHE A 138 -0.33 -12.60 -25.98
CA PHE A 138 -0.29 -11.49 -26.93
C PHE A 138 -0.33 -10.19 -26.15
N VAL A 139 0.71 -9.38 -26.33
CA VAL A 139 0.78 -8.02 -25.78
C VAL A 139 0.43 -7.04 -26.88
N ASP A 140 -0.68 -6.31 -26.70
CA ASP A 140 -1.08 -5.26 -27.63
C ASP A 140 -0.06 -4.11 -27.58
N ARG A 141 0.71 -3.94 -28.65
CA ARG A 141 1.71 -2.87 -28.80
C ARG A 141 1.10 -1.80 -29.70
N ARG A 142 0.76 -0.64 -29.11
CA ARG A 142 0.44 0.56 -29.88
C ARG A 142 1.77 1.21 -30.31
N GLU A 143 1.95 1.41 -31.62
CA GLU A 143 3.04 2.20 -32.22
C GLU A 143 2.88 3.69 -31.91
#